data_AF-D8PA65-F1
#
_entry.id   AF-D8PA65-F1
#
_cell.length_a   1.000
_cell.length_b   1.000
_cell.length_c   1.000
_cell.angle_alpha   90.00
_cell.angle_beta   90.00
_cell.angle_gamma   90.00
#
_symmetry.space_group_name_H-M   'P 1'
#
loop_
_entity.id
_entity.type
_entity.pdbx_description
1 polymer ?
#
loop_
_entity_poly.entity_id
_entity_poly.type
_entity_poly.pdbx_seq_one_letter_code
_entity_poly.pdbx_strand_id
1 'polypeptide(L)'
;MHLDSDNLAAFRKQITSARSLDAQAWEASRHLVNAAHWPITLQALVNAIDTSTVPDTIKRSLVEALLPGHESTNRIASAESLKHLTGLPTSKALRALCIFFGVRSKPSPKWPLPAVTADTIDMCIQRHHNPFDLLTEQSPASVLDLGAGDLSFAEELATQYEPQLAAQSRPLILHCLDRLDPGSQLGGPLHAHPLRLNRLRSRPGLQFRFYGDQDMFALDPLEQDQRLAERYLIVTCWAPATPTFAYEPTRLSAACLAEELRRTKGESRQVRHGKESALEVQHGGRSLLFPPWKFDIRGPLALLELMATRGALCVLGAVDSQVFWETLSQLIEDPRVRPRDLILSAQNLPEVFGETYHKLSALPIGGSCLLSDLTPLRRAFPSVLRTPAGRTAAYRFRQVTIQRGALFEGRPASSTARRFQGMAEETPPWFLTLVPEPAPTA
;
A
#
# COMPACT_ATOMS: atom_id res chain seq x y z
N MET A 1 29.29 23.52 23.67
CA MET A 1 28.10 23.14 24.48
C MET A 1 28.35 21.77 25.08
N HIS A 2 28.25 21.61 26.39
CA HIS A 2 28.49 20.32 27.05
C HIS A 2 27.35 19.35 26.72
N LEU A 3 27.69 18.17 26.20
CA LEU A 3 26.79 17.02 26.18
C LEU A 3 26.50 16.64 27.63
N ASP A 4 25.23 16.56 27.99
CA ASP A 4 24.80 16.06 29.29
C ASP A 4 25.27 14.59 29.44
N SER A 5 26.05 14.34 30.49
CA SER A 5 26.72 13.06 30.74
C SER A 5 25.74 11.90 30.86
N ASP A 6 24.56 12.16 31.45
CA ASP A 6 23.55 11.12 31.68
C ASP A 6 22.86 10.72 30.37
N ASN A 7 22.55 11.71 29.52
CA ASN A 7 22.00 11.49 28.19
C ASN A 7 22.98 10.72 27.29
N LEU A 8 24.28 11.05 27.36
CA LEU A 8 25.32 10.34 26.60
C LEU A 8 25.49 8.89 27.09
N ALA A 9 25.46 8.65 28.40
CA ALA A 9 25.54 7.31 28.97
C ALA A 9 24.33 6.45 28.58
N ALA A 10 23.12 7.02 28.63
CA ALA A 10 21.90 6.35 28.19
C ALA A 10 21.96 5.97 26.70
N PHE A 11 22.41 6.89 25.85
CA PHE A 11 22.61 6.63 24.42
C PHE A 11 23.61 5.51 24.15
N ARG A 12 24.78 5.51 24.80
CA ARG A 12 25.78 4.43 24.67
C ARG A 12 25.22 3.06 25.08
N LYS A 13 24.38 3.02 26.12
CA LYS A 13 23.71 1.79 26.57
C LYS A 13 22.74 1.27 25.50
N GLN A 14 21.97 2.16 24.88
CA GLN A 14 21.07 1.80 23.79
C GLN A 14 21.81 1.28 22.54
N ILE A 15 22.90 1.95 22.13
CA ILE A 15 23.77 1.50 21.02
C ILE A 15 24.33 0.10 21.29
N THR A 16 24.80 -0.15 22.52
CA THR A 16 25.35 -1.45 22.91
C THR A 16 24.26 -2.54 22.92
N SER A 17 23.06 -2.19 23.39
CA SER A 17 21.91 -3.11 23.43
C SER A 17 21.42 -3.49 22.03
N ALA A 18 21.33 -2.53 21.11
CA ALA A 18 20.93 -2.77 19.72
C ALA A 18 21.83 -3.79 19.01
N ARG A 19 23.14 -3.80 19.34
CA ARG A 19 24.08 -4.81 18.84
C ARG A 19 23.78 -6.21 19.36
N SER A 20 23.42 -6.34 20.64
CA SER A 20 23.20 -7.65 21.27
C SER A 20 21.84 -8.26 20.92
N LEU A 21 20.86 -7.44 20.56
CA LEU A 21 19.48 -7.89 20.31
C LEU A 21 19.29 -8.50 18.91
N ASP A 22 20.14 -8.16 17.93
CA ASP A 22 20.01 -8.61 16.53
C ASP A 22 21.36 -9.06 15.96
N ALA A 23 21.75 -10.30 16.27
CA ALA A 23 23.02 -10.88 15.83
C ALA A 23 23.14 -11.00 14.30
N GLN A 24 22.02 -11.21 13.60
CA GLN A 24 21.98 -11.32 12.15
C GLN A 24 22.19 -9.96 11.48
N ALA A 25 21.52 -8.90 11.97
CA ALA A 25 21.77 -7.54 11.50
C ALA A 25 23.20 -7.08 11.82
N TRP A 26 23.76 -7.49 12.96
CA TRP A 26 25.16 -7.23 13.28
C TRP A 26 26.09 -7.82 12.22
N GLU A 27 25.91 -9.08 11.82
CA GLU A 27 26.75 -9.65 10.76
C GLU A 27 26.54 -8.99 9.40
N ALA A 28 25.29 -8.73 9.00
CA ALA A 28 24.97 -8.08 7.73
C ALA A 28 25.51 -6.62 7.62
N SER A 29 25.67 -5.93 8.75
CA SER A 29 26.17 -4.55 8.80
C SER A 29 27.62 -4.39 8.32
N ARG A 30 28.40 -5.47 8.19
CA ARG A 30 29.77 -5.40 7.66
C ARG A 30 29.82 -4.78 6.27
N HIS A 31 28.82 -5.05 5.43
CA HIS A 31 28.76 -4.56 4.05
C HIS A 31 28.41 -3.07 3.96
N LEU A 32 27.71 -2.52 4.96
CA LEU A 32 27.26 -1.13 4.99
C LEU A 32 28.40 -0.13 5.10
N VAL A 33 29.46 -0.50 5.81
CA VAL A 33 30.64 0.34 6.07
C VAL A 33 31.79 0.07 5.10
N ASN A 34 31.56 -0.73 4.06
CA ASN A 34 32.52 -0.93 2.97
C ASN A 34 32.62 0.35 2.12
N ALA A 35 33.84 0.71 1.69
CA ALA A 35 34.13 1.88 0.87
C ALA A 35 33.21 2.02 -0.36
N ALA A 36 32.84 0.92 -1.02
CA ALA A 36 31.96 0.95 -2.20
C ALA A 36 30.51 1.39 -1.88
N HIS A 37 30.00 1.08 -0.69
CA HIS A 37 28.61 1.37 -0.29
C HIS A 37 28.51 2.56 0.67
N TRP A 38 29.63 2.97 1.26
CA TRP A 38 29.69 3.97 2.32
C TRP A 38 29.03 5.31 1.95
N PRO A 39 29.19 5.89 0.75
CA PRO A 39 28.55 7.16 0.42
C PRO A 39 27.00 7.09 0.51
N ILE A 40 26.41 5.98 0.04
CA ILE A 40 24.97 5.76 0.09
C ILE A 40 24.51 5.48 1.53
N THR A 41 25.25 4.61 2.25
CA THR A 41 24.98 4.31 3.66
C THR A 41 25.04 5.56 4.53
N LEU A 42 26.04 6.41 4.32
CA LEU A 42 26.25 7.64 5.07
C LEU A 42 25.08 8.60 4.91
N GLN A 43 24.61 8.80 3.67
CA GLN A 43 23.43 9.64 3.42
C GLN A 43 22.17 9.08 4.11
N ALA A 44 21.96 7.76 4.04
CA ALA A 44 20.84 7.11 4.72
C ALA A 44 20.93 7.24 6.24
N LEU A 45 22.14 7.12 6.80
CA LEU A 45 22.41 7.24 8.23
C LEU A 45 22.18 8.66 8.74
N VAL A 46 22.64 9.68 8.01
CA VAL A 46 22.40 11.09 8.36
C VAL A 46 20.89 11.38 8.39
N ASN A 47 20.16 10.98 7.35
CA ASN A 47 18.71 11.16 7.31
C ASN A 47 18.01 10.45 8.47
N ALA A 48 18.41 9.20 8.78
CA ALA A 48 17.82 8.43 9.87
C ALA A 48 18.08 9.08 11.24
N ILE A 49 19.29 9.64 11.45
CA ILE A 49 19.62 10.41 12.66
C ILE A 49 18.71 11.63 12.80
N ASP A 50 18.53 12.41 11.73
CA ASP A 50 17.70 13.62 11.75
C ASP A 50 16.25 13.31 12.12
N THR A 51 15.69 12.22 11.58
CA THR A 51 14.31 11.80 11.85
C THR A 51 14.10 11.05 13.17
N SER A 52 15.17 10.75 13.90
CA SER A 52 15.09 9.93 15.13
C SER A 52 14.54 10.70 16.34
N THR A 53 14.19 9.96 17.40
CA THR A 53 13.77 10.51 18.70
C THR A 53 14.94 10.82 19.65
N VAL A 54 16.18 10.66 19.19
CA VAL A 54 17.39 10.93 19.97
C VAL A 54 17.49 12.45 20.25
N PRO A 55 18.01 12.90 21.40
CA PRO A 55 18.19 14.32 21.69
C PRO A 55 18.97 15.09 20.60
N ASP A 56 18.53 16.31 20.27
CA ASP A 56 19.11 17.12 19.17
C ASP A 56 20.59 17.46 19.35
N THR A 57 21.06 17.50 20.60
CA THR A 57 22.48 17.68 20.93
C THR A 57 23.33 16.48 20.47
N ILE A 58 22.80 15.26 20.62
CA ILE A 58 23.44 14.03 20.16
C ILE A 58 23.34 13.93 18.63
N LYS A 59 22.19 14.27 18.03
CA LYS A 59 22.02 14.30 16.57
C LYS A 59 23.08 15.17 15.90
N ARG A 60 23.21 16.43 16.32
CA ARG A 60 24.23 17.36 15.77
C ARG A 60 25.64 16.82 15.93
N SER A 61 25.99 16.33 17.12
CA SER A 61 27.32 15.76 17.38
C SER A 61 27.62 14.54 16.51
N LEU A 62 26.62 13.70 16.23
CA LEU A 62 26.76 12.55 15.34
C LEU A 62 26.95 12.98 13.89
N VAL A 63 26.14 13.92 13.39
CA VAL A 63 26.23 14.42 12.00
C VAL A 63 27.59 15.09 11.77
N GLU A 64 28.05 15.94 12.71
CA GLU A 64 29.39 16.55 12.66
C GLU A 64 30.51 15.49 12.63
N ALA A 65 30.38 14.42 13.41
CA ALA A 65 31.37 13.35 13.44
C ALA A 65 31.35 12.48 12.15
N LEU A 66 30.22 12.41 11.45
CA LEU A 66 30.01 11.60 10.24
C LEU A 66 30.36 12.35 8.94
N LEU A 67 30.23 13.68 8.91
CA LEU A 67 30.51 14.54 7.78
C LEU A 67 31.69 15.48 8.07
N PRO A 68 32.94 14.98 8.14
CA PRO A 68 34.08 15.88 8.32
C PRO A 68 34.18 16.83 7.11
N GLY A 69 34.26 18.13 7.37
CA GLY A 69 34.43 19.16 6.34
C GLY A 69 35.63 18.87 5.41
N HIS A 70 35.56 19.41 4.20
CA HIS A 70 36.38 19.13 3.00
C HIS A 70 37.92 19.10 3.12
N GLU A 71 38.51 19.30 4.29
CA GLU A 71 39.96 19.27 4.49
C GLU A 71 40.44 17.89 4.99
N SER A 72 41.34 17.29 4.22
CA SER A 72 41.85 15.92 4.32
C SER A 72 42.58 15.54 5.62
N THR A 73 42.61 16.42 6.63
CA THR A 73 43.27 16.23 7.94
C THR A 73 42.34 15.69 9.04
N ASN A 74 41.02 15.60 8.81
CA ASN A 74 40.03 15.40 9.90
C ASN A 74 39.60 13.95 10.20
N ARG A 75 40.20 12.91 9.59
CA ARG A 75 39.78 11.51 9.80
C ARG A 75 40.05 10.99 11.22
N ILE A 76 41.11 11.47 11.88
CA ILE A 76 41.45 11.07 13.26
C ILE A 76 40.48 11.71 14.27
N ALA A 77 40.17 13.00 14.11
CA ALA A 77 39.21 13.71 14.96
C ALA A 77 37.79 13.12 14.86
N SER A 78 37.34 12.76 13.65
CA SER A 78 36.07 12.04 13.44
C SER A 78 36.04 10.67 14.15
N ALA A 79 37.15 9.92 14.13
CA ALA A 79 37.26 8.64 14.82
C ALA A 79 37.19 8.77 16.35
N GLU A 80 37.84 9.79 16.91
CA GLU A 80 37.77 10.09 18.35
C GLU A 80 36.39 10.58 18.77
N SER A 81 35.76 11.47 17.99
CA SER A 81 34.39 11.91 18.26
C SER A 81 33.38 10.76 18.21
N LEU A 82 33.49 9.86 17.23
CA LEU A 82 32.62 8.68 17.17
C LEU A 82 32.85 7.73 18.36
N LYS A 83 34.11 7.56 18.79
CA LYS A 83 34.43 6.78 19.99
C LYS A 83 33.89 7.44 21.25
N HIS A 84 33.98 8.76 21.36
CA HIS A 84 33.39 9.51 22.46
C HIS A 84 31.86 9.37 22.47
N LEU A 85 31.19 9.46 21.32
CA LEU A 85 29.72 9.38 21.27
C LEU A 85 29.19 7.97 21.55
N THR A 86 29.86 6.94 21.01
CA THR A 86 29.34 5.56 21.01
C THR A 86 30.03 4.62 22.01
N GLY A 87 31.22 4.97 22.50
CA GLY A 87 32.08 4.07 23.27
C GLY A 87 32.76 2.98 22.44
N LEU A 88 32.65 3.02 21.11
CA LEU A 88 33.12 1.97 20.21
C LEU A 88 34.22 2.48 19.25
N PRO A 89 35.15 1.61 18.80
CA PRO A 89 36.05 1.93 17.70
C PRO A 89 35.27 2.25 16.42
N THR A 90 35.80 3.14 15.56
CA THR A 90 35.11 3.72 14.39
C THR A 90 34.29 2.73 13.58
N SER A 91 34.88 1.64 13.07
CA SER A 91 34.13 0.66 12.26
C SER A 91 32.96 0.00 13.03
N LYS A 92 33.15 -0.28 14.32
CA LYS A 92 32.08 -0.82 15.18
C LYS A 92 31.03 0.25 15.51
N ALA A 93 31.46 1.49 15.72
CA ALA A 93 30.58 2.64 15.94
C ALA A 93 29.65 2.85 14.75
N LEU A 94 30.20 2.93 13.53
CA LEU A 94 29.43 3.12 12.31
C LEU A 94 28.42 2.00 12.07
N ARG A 95 28.83 0.74 12.26
CA ARG A 95 27.93 -0.43 12.16
C ARG A 95 26.82 -0.40 13.21
N ALA A 96 27.17 -0.09 14.46
CA ALA A 96 26.20 -0.03 15.55
C ALA A 96 25.21 1.12 15.36
N LEU A 97 25.67 2.28 14.88
CA LEU A 97 24.82 3.40 14.49
C LEU A 97 23.88 3.01 13.35
N CYS A 98 24.38 2.32 12.32
CA CYS A 98 23.52 1.82 11.23
C CYS A 98 22.39 0.93 11.77
N ILE A 99 22.71 -0.04 12.64
CA ILE A 99 21.70 -0.95 13.21
C ILE A 99 20.73 -0.19 14.11
N PHE A 100 21.25 0.66 14.99
CA PHE A 100 20.45 1.42 15.94
C PHE A 100 19.46 2.37 15.26
N PHE A 101 19.88 3.03 14.18
CA PHE A 101 19.03 3.92 13.38
C PHE A 101 18.29 3.19 12.25
N GLY A 102 18.32 1.85 12.21
CA GLY A 102 17.56 1.05 11.24
C GLY A 102 18.12 1.06 9.80
N VAL A 103 19.33 1.56 9.57
CA VAL A 103 20.03 1.47 8.29
C VAL A 103 20.55 0.04 8.10
N ARG A 104 19.89 -0.71 7.20
CA ARG A 104 20.22 -2.11 6.89
C ARG A 104 20.68 -2.23 5.44
N SER A 105 21.54 -3.22 5.14
CA SER A 105 21.85 -3.57 3.75
C SER A 105 20.54 -3.98 3.10
N LYS A 106 20.11 -3.33 2.01
CA LYS A 106 18.95 -3.80 1.25
C LYS A 106 19.31 -5.22 0.76
N PRO A 107 18.63 -6.28 1.23
CA PRO A 107 18.81 -7.58 0.63
C PRO A 107 18.45 -7.48 -0.86
N SER A 108 19.13 -8.23 -1.72
CA SER A 108 18.71 -8.36 -3.11
C SER A 108 17.26 -8.82 -3.13
N PRO A 109 16.36 -8.16 -3.89
CA PRO A 109 14.96 -8.50 -3.86
C PRO A 109 14.79 -9.95 -4.32
N LYS A 110 14.02 -10.73 -3.54
CA LYS A 110 13.75 -12.14 -3.83
C LYS A 110 13.06 -12.35 -5.18
N TRP A 111 12.28 -11.37 -5.62
CA TRP A 111 11.60 -11.36 -6.92
C TRP A 111 12.12 -10.22 -7.78
N PRO A 112 12.22 -10.41 -9.11
CA PRO A 112 12.61 -9.34 -10.01
C PRO A 112 11.60 -8.19 -9.98
N LEU A 113 12.08 -6.97 -10.21
CA LEU A 113 11.23 -5.79 -10.36
C LEU A 113 10.72 -5.70 -11.81
N PRO A 114 9.46 -5.26 -12.04
CA PRO A 114 9.01 -4.91 -13.38
C PRO A 114 9.85 -3.76 -13.94
N ALA A 115 10.50 -3.97 -15.08
CA ALA A 115 11.30 -2.95 -15.79
C ALA A 115 10.47 -2.11 -16.78
N VAL A 116 9.14 -2.31 -16.79
CA VAL A 116 8.22 -1.68 -17.74
C VAL A 116 7.94 -0.22 -17.37
N THR A 117 7.88 0.66 -18.38
CA THR A 117 7.55 2.08 -18.20
C THR A 117 6.05 2.31 -18.23
N ALA A 118 5.59 3.44 -17.67
CA ALA A 118 4.19 3.84 -17.72
C ALA A 118 3.67 4.01 -19.16
N ASP A 119 4.51 4.51 -20.07
CA ASP A 119 4.21 4.63 -21.50
C ASP A 119 3.90 3.26 -22.13
N THR A 120 4.75 2.26 -21.85
CA THR A 120 4.56 0.90 -22.38
C THR A 120 3.30 0.25 -21.82
N ILE A 121 3.02 0.44 -20.52
CA ILE A 121 1.79 -0.09 -19.91
C ILE A 121 0.55 0.52 -20.54
N ASP A 122 0.54 1.84 -20.72
CA ASP A 122 -0.59 2.53 -21.35
C ASP A 122 -0.84 2.01 -22.77
N MET A 123 0.20 1.92 -23.60
CA MET A 123 0.08 1.34 -24.94
C MET A 123 -0.47 -0.10 -24.91
N CYS A 124 -0.02 -0.94 -23.98
CA CYS A 124 -0.54 -2.29 -23.83
C CYS A 124 -2.03 -2.28 -23.45
N ILE A 125 -2.46 -1.43 -22.52
CA ILE A 125 -3.88 -1.36 -22.10
C ILE A 125 -4.77 -0.81 -23.20
N GLN A 126 -4.28 0.13 -24.02
CA GLN A 126 -5.04 0.62 -25.17
C GLN A 126 -5.20 -0.46 -26.26
N ARG A 127 -4.20 -1.33 -26.39
CA ARG A 127 -4.22 -2.46 -27.33
C ARG A 127 -5.10 -3.61 -26.84
N HIS A 128 -5.15 -3.86 -25.54
CA HIS A 128 -5.85 -5.01 -24.94
C HIS A 128 -7.10 -4.60 -24.20
N HIS A 129 -8.22 -5.24 -24.53
CA HIS A 129 -9.43 -5.03 -23.74
C HIS A 129 -9.31 -5.55 -22.31
N ASN A 130 -8.43 -6.50 -22.00
CA ASN A 130 -8.26 -7.04 -20.66
C ASN A 130 -6.92 -6.57 -20.06
N PRO A 131 -6.91 -5.79 -18.96
CA PRO A 131 -5.67 -5.30 -18.36
C PRO A 131 -4.76 -6.42 -17.84
N PHE A 132 -5.29 -7.62 -17.57
CA PHE A 132 -4.52 -8.76 -17.10
C PHE A 132 -3.70 -9.45 -18.20
N ASP A 133 -3.98 -9.17 -19.48
CA ASP A 133 -3.19 -9.71 -20.60
C ASP A 133 -1.74 -9.21 -20.57
N LEU A 134 -1.48 -8.09 -19.87
CA LEU A 134 -0.15 -7.59 -19.56
C LEU A 134 0.75 -8.65 -18.90
N LEU A 135 0.19 -9.59 -18.14
CA LEU A 135 0.94 -10.70 -17.52
C LEU A 135 1.65 -11.56 -18.56
N THR A 136 1.06 -11.72 -19.75
CA THR A 136 1.63 -12.53 -20.83
C THR A 136 2.73 -11.78 -21.58
N GLU A 137 2.69 -10.45 -21.60
CA GLU A 137 3.62 -9.61 -22.39
C GLU A 137 4.83 -9.12 -21.59
N GLN A 138 4.67 -8.90 -20.28
CA GLN A 138 5.70 -8.26 -19.45
C GLN A 138 6.26 -9.20 -18.38
N SER A 139 7.52 -8.99 -18.01
CA SER A 139 8.22 -9.78 -16.99
C SER A 139 8.64 -8.90 -15.80
N PRO A 140 8.50 -9.40 -14.56
CA PRO A 140 7.82 -10.64 -14.20
C PRO A 140 6.30 -10.56 -14.34
N ALA A 141 5.66 -11.72 -14.55
CA ALA A 141 4.21 -11.85 -14.36
C ALA A 141 3.93 -11.89 -12.86
N SER A 142 3.52 -10.76 -12.29
CA SER A 142 3.31 -10.63 -10.84
C SER A 142 2.06 -9.83 -10.48
N VAL A 143 1.27 -10.36 -9.55
CA VAL A 143 0.05 -9.75 -9.04
C VAL A 143 0.03 -9.70 -7.51
N LEU A 144 -0.33 -8.54 -6.97
CA LEU A 144 -0.70 -8.36 -5.57
C LEU A 144 -2.21 -8.10 -5.48
N ASP A 145 -2.94 -8.97 -4.80
CA ASP A 145 -4.38 -8.83 -4.58
C ASP A 145 -4.67 -8.34 -3.15
N LEU A 146 -5.25 -7.16 -3.04
CA LEU A 146 -5.54 -6.46 -1.79
C LEU A 146 -7.02 -6.66 -1.40
N GLY A 147 -7.26 -7.19 -0.19
CA GLY A 147 -8.62 -7.56 0.22
C GLY A 147 -9.12 -8.78 -0.55
N ALA A 148 -8.26 -9.79 -0.68
CA ALA A 148 -8.46 -10.92 -1.57
C ALA A 148 -9.67 -11.81 -1.21
N GLY A 149 -10.22 -11.64 -0.01
CA GLY A 149 -11.44 -12.27 0.48
C GLY A 149 -11.39 -13.78 0.36
N ASP A 150 -12.35 -14.32 -0.38
CA ASP A 150 -12.51 -15.76 -0.54
C ASP A 150 -11.50 -16.38 -1.53
N LEU A 151 -10.62 -15.58 -2.15
CA LEU A 151 -9.63 -15.95 -3.18
C LEU A 151 -10.22 -16.36 -4.54
N SER A 152 -11.51 -16.12 -4.79
CA SER A 152 -12.16 -16.43 -6.08
C SER A 152 -11.47 -15.77 -7.28
N PHE A 153 -11.15 -14.48 -7.16
CA PHE A 153 -10.40 -13.76 -8.19
C PHE A 153 -9.02 -14.40 -8.45
N ALA A 154 -8.27 -14.70 -7.39
CA ALA A 154 -6.96 -15.34 -7.47
C ALA A 154 -7.04 -16.71 -8.19
N GLU A 155 -8.08 -17.50 -7.93
CA GLU A 155 -8.33 -18.77 -8.60
C GLU A 155 -8.65 -18.61 -10.10
N GLU A 156 -9.49 -17.65 -10.47
CA GLU A 156 -9.80 -17.36 -11.87
C GLU A 156 -8.55 -16.86 -12.62
N LEU A 157 -7.83 -15.90 -12.06
CA LEU A 157 -6.60 -15.35 -12.61
C LEU A 157 -5.55 -16.44 -12.85
N ALA A 158 -5.29 -17.28 -11.84
CA ALA A 158 -4.34 -18.38 -11.97
C ALA A 158 -4.80 -19.41 -13.02
N THR A 159 -6.10 -19.71 -13.07
CA THR A 159 -6.65 -20.64 -14.09
C THR A 159 -6.44 -20.11 -15.50
N GLN A 160 -6.60 -18.81 -15.70
CA GLN A 160 -6.51 -18.20 -17.03
C GLN A 160 -5.06 -18.01 -17.50
N TYR A 161 -4.15 -17.55 -16.63
CA TYR A 161 -2.82 -17.10 -17.07
C TYR A 161 -1.67 -18.07 -16.75
N GLU A 162 -1.77 -18.85 -15.66
CA GLU A 162 -0.65 -19.70 -15.24
C GLU A 162 -0.27 -20.76 -16.27
N PRO A 163 -1.20 -21.47 -16.97
CA PRO A 163 -0.82 -22.48 -17.96
C PRO A 163 0.03 -21.91 -19.11
N GLN A 164 -0.33 -20.74 -19.64
CA GLN A 164 0.40 -20.08 -20.73
C GLN A 164 1.78 -19.60 -20.28
N LEU A 165 1.87 -19.05 -19.06
CA LEU A 165 3.13 -18.60 -18.48
C LEU A 165 4.07 -19.78 -18.18
N ALA A 166 3.53 -20.86 -17.62
CA ALA A 166 4.27 -22.09 -17.34
C ALA A 166 4.83 -22.74 -18.62
N ALA A 167 4.07 -22.73 -19.73
CA ALA A 167 4.55 -23.20 -21.03
C ALA A 167 5.77 -22.40 -21.55
N GLN A 168 5.93 -21.15 -21.11
CA GLN A 168 7.08 -20.28 -21.41
C GLN A 168 8.17 -20.34 -20.33
N SER A 169 8.09 -21.28 -19.37
CA SER A 169 8.97 -21.36 -18.20
C SER A 169 8.99 -20.07 -17.35
N ARG A 170 7.88 -19.33 -17.35
CA ARG A 170 7.70 -18.10 -16.57
C ARG A 170 6.75 -18.40 -15.41
N PRO A 171 7.17 -18.24 -14.15
CA PRO A 171 6.25 -18.40 -13.03
C PRO A 171 5.31 -17.20 -12.92
N LEU A 172 4.06 -17.44 -12.53
CA LEU A 172 3.15 -16.40 -12.08
C LEU A 172 3.37 -16.17 -10.58
N ILE A 173 3.76 -14.95 -10.18
CA ILE A 173 3.87 -14.56 -8.78
C ILE A 173 2.52 -14.00 -8.34
N LEU A 174 1.88 -14.62 -7.35
CA LEU A 174 0.56 -14.20 -6.88
C LEU A 174 0.55 -14.12 -5.36
N HIS A 175 0.52 -12.89 -4.84
CA HIS A 175 0.41 -12.63 -3.41
C HIS A 175 -0.95 -12.02 -3.09
N CYS A 176 -1.62 -12.56 -2.08
CA CYS A 176 -2.96 -12.17 -1.67
C CYS A 176 -2.94 -11.73 -0.21
N LEU A 177 -3.48 -10.56 0.09
CA LEU A 177 -3.59 -10.01 1.44
C LEU A 177 -5.05 -9.88 1.83
N ASP A 178 -5.40 -10.30 3.05
CA ASP A 178 -6.70 -10.02 3.62
C ASP A 178 -6.60 -9.77 5.13
N ARG A 179 -7.41 -8.83 5.63
CA ARG A 179 -7.46 -8.48 7.05
C ARG A 179 -8.33 -9.45 7.85
N LEU A 180 -9.15 -10.26 7.18
CA LEU A 180 -9.88 -11.35 7.80
C LEU A 180 -8.89 -12.45 8.21
N ASP A 181 -8.87 -12.75 9.51
CA ASP A 181 -8.22 -13.93 10.04
C ASP A 181 -8.97 -15.19 9.53
N PRO A 182 -8.30 -16.12 8.83
CA PRO A 182 -8.90 -17.39 8.43
C PRO A 182 -9.46 -18.23 9.60
N GLY A 183 -9.02 -17.97 10.83
CA GLY A 183 -9.52 -18.60 12.06
C GLY A 183 -10.66 -17.86 12.77
N SER A 184 -11.02 -16.65 12.32
CA SER A 184 -12.09 -15.85 12.94
C SER A 184 -13.48 -16.40 12.61
N GLN A 185 -14.44 -16.20 13.50
CA GLN A 185 -15.86 -16.53 13.25
C GLN A 185 -16.60 -15.35 12.58
N LEU A 186 -15.95 -14.20 12.45
CA LEU A 186 -16.58 -12.93 12.04
C LEU A 186 -16.45 -12.64 10.53
N GLY A 187 -15.78 -13.48 9.74
CA GLY A 187 -15.63 -13.26 8.29
C GLY A 187 -16.69 -13.94 7.43
N GLY A 188 -17.42 -14.93 7.96
CA GLY A 188 -18.54 -15.59 7.28
C GLY A 188 -18.20 -16.03 5.84
N PRO A 189 -19.02 -15.68 4.82
CA PRO A 189 -18.82 -16.13 3.44
C PRO A 189 -17.64 -15.47 2.72
N LEU A 190 -16.94 -14.54 3.37
CA LEU A 190 -15.77 -13.85 2.81
C LEU A 190 -14.46 -14.58 3.10
N HIS A 191 -14.48 -15.65 3.91
CA HIS A 191 -13.26 -16.42 4.19
C HIS A 191 -12.76 -17.16 2.95
N ALA A 192 -11.44 -17.20 2.81
CA ALA A 192 -10.74 -18.07 1.88
C ALA A 192 -11.15 -19.54 2.10
N HIS A 193 -11.80 -20.14 1.11
CA HIS A 193 -12.23 -21.53 1.21
C HIS A 193 -11.01 -22.48 1.23
N PRO A 194 -10.89 -23.41 2.21
CA PRO A 194 -9.70 -24.27 2.34
C PRO A 194 -9.33 -25.05 1.07
N LEU A 195 -10.33 -25.59 0.36
CA LEU A 195 -10.10 -26.28 -0.92
C LEU A 195 -9.48 -25.37 -1.99
N ARG A 196 -9.93 -24.11 -2.09
CA ARG A 196 -9.40 -23.14 -3.04
C ARG A 196 -7.97 -22.76 -2.70
N LEU A 197 -7.70 -22.54 -1.41
CA LEU A 197 -6.37 -22.26 -0.91
C LEU A 197 -5.39 -23.40 -1.22
N ASN A 198 -5.82 -24.66 -1.02
CA ASN A 198 -5.01 -25.83 -1.34
C ASN A 198 -4.74 -25.96 -2.84
N ARG A 199 -5.75 -25.75 -3.69
CA ARG A 199 -5.58 -25.75 -5.16
C ARG A 199 -4.58 -24.71 -5.64
N LEU A 200 -4.64 -23.49 -5.09
CA LEU A 200 -3.68 -22.44 -5.43
C LEU A 200 -2.26 -22.80 -4.97
N ARG A 201 -2.10 -23.35 -3.76
CA ARG A 201 -0.78 -23.78 -3.24
C ARG A 201 -0.15 -24.94 -4.00
N SER A 202 -0.95 -25.81 -4.60
CA SER A 202 -0.47 -26.99 -5.31
C SER A 202 -0.13 -26.74 -6.79
N ARG A 203 -0.30 -25.52 -7.31
CA ARG A 203 -0.04 -25.21 -8.73
C ARG A 203 1.47 -25.04 -9.00
N PRO A 204 2.07 -25.81 -9.93
CA PRO A 204 3.52 -25.82 -10.12
C PRO A 204 4.09 -24.53 -10.73
N GLY A 205 3.37 -23.88 -11.67
CA GLY A 205 3.80 -22.61 -12.27
C GLY A 205 3.39 -21.38 -11.46
N LEU A 206 2.81 -21.56 -10.26
CA LEU A 206 2.32 -20.47 -9.42
C LEU A 206 3.17 -20.31 -8.16
N GLN A 207 3.82 -19.16 -8.01
CA GLN A 207 4.45 -18.73 -6.76
C GLN A 207 3.40 -18.02 -5.89
N PHE A 208 2.59 -18.82 -5.21
CA PHE A 208 1.44 -18.33 -4.46
C PHE A 208 1.73 -18.10 -2.97
N ARG A 209 1.24 -16.98 -2.43
CA ARG A 209 1.17 -16.73 -0.98
C ARG A 209 -0.15 -16.04 -0.62
N PHE A 210 -0.78 -16.50 0.47
CA PHE A 210 -1.92 -15.84 1.09
C PHE A 210 -1.58 -15.46 2.53
N TYR A 211 -1.82 -14.20 2.86
CA TYR A 211 -1.63 -13.62 4.19
C TYR A 211 -2.99 -13.15 4.69
N GLY A 212 -3.67 -14.00 5.46
CA GLY A 212 -4.84 -13.61 6.24
C GLY A 212 -4.41 -12.98 7.57
N ASP A 213 -5.33 -12.29 8.24
CA ASP A 213 -5.04 -11.42 9.40
C ASP A 213 -3.94 -10.38 9.12
N GLN A 214 -3.89 -9.86 7.90
CA GLN A 214 -2.89 -8.91 7.46
C GLN A 214 -3.55 -7.61 7.01
N ASP A 215 -3.33 -6.52 7.77
CA ASP A 215 -3.68 -5.19 7.30
C ASP A 215 -2.79 -4.84 6.11
N MET A 216 -3.41 -4.51 4.97
CA MET A 216 -2.71 -4.13 3.73
C MET A 216 -1.90 -2.84 3.87
N PHE A 217 -2.13 -2.05 4.93
CA PHE A 217 -1.34 -0.86 5.26
C PHE A 217 -0.20 -1.12 6.26
N ALA A 218 -0.09 -2.35 6.79
CA ALA A 218 0.94 -2.73 7.76
C ALA A 218 1.91 -3.78 7.17
N LEU A 219 2.57 -3.42 6.06
CA LEU A 219 3.37 -4.36 5.27
C LEU A 219 4.81 -4.54 5.76
N ASP A 220 5.31 -3.64 6.63
CA ASP A 220 6.71 -3.63 7.07
C ASP A 220 7.24 -5.01 7.50
N PRO A 221 6.52 -5.83 8.31
CA PRO A 221 7.02 -7.14 8.71
C PRO A 221 7.20 -8.10 7.51
N LEU A 222 6.24 -8.09 6.58
CA LEU A 222 6.30 -8.94 5.39
C LEU A 222 7.43 -8.52 4.44
N GLU A 223 7.72 -7.22 4.37
CA GLU A 223 8.82 -6.69 3.57
C GLU A 223 10.18 -7.01 4.16
N GLN A 224 10.32 -6.82 5.48
CA GLN A 224 11.55 -7.15 6.22
C GLN A 224 11.90 -8.63 6.05
N ASP A 225 10.89 -9.50 6.06
CA ASP A 225 11.04 -10.95 5.88
C ASP A 225 11.15 -11.38 4.40
N GLN A 226 11.13 -10.44 3.44
CA GLN A 226 11.11 -10.73 2.00
C GLN A 226 9.99 -11.72 1.59
N ARG A 227 8.82 -11.54 2.20
CA ARG A 227 7.60 -12.34 1.94
C ARG A 227 6.76 -11.75 0.82
N LEU A 228 7.00 -10.49 0.47
CA LEU A 228 6.37 -9.79 -0.66
C LEU A 228 7.44 -9.32 -1.67
N ALA A 229 7.04 -9.21 -2.94
CA ALA A 229 7.82 -8.45 -3.92
C ALA A 229 7.76 -6.95 -3.57
N GLU A 230 8.84 -6.22 -3.82
CA GLU A 230 8.91 -4.78 -3.57
C GLU A 230 7.95 -4.01 -4.51
N ARG A 231 7.83 -4.46 -5.77
CA ARG A 231 6.88 -3.94 -6.77
C ARG A 231 6.34 -5.08 -7.64
N TYR A 232 5.07 -4.98 -8.01
CA TYR A 232 4.32 -5.93 -8.83
C TYR A 232 4.00 -5.31 -10.18
N LEU A 233 3.81 -6.16 -11.19
CA LEU A 233 3.32 -5.71 -12.49
C LEU A 233 1.89 -5.19 -12.35
N ILE A 234 1.02 -5.93 -11.64
CA ILE A 234 -0.37 -5.54 -11.39
C ILE A 234 -0.67 -5.56 -9.89
N VAL A 235 -1.36 -4.55 -9.39
CA VAL A 235 -1.98 -4.56 -8.06
C VAL A 235 -3.49 -4.47 -8.24
N THR A 236 -4.23 -5.33 -7.55
CA THR A 236 -5.70 -5.37 -7.60
C THR A 236 -6.31 -5.09 -6.25
N CYS A 237 -7.49 -4.46 -6.24
CA CYS A 237 -8.39 -4.48 -5.11
C CYS A 237 -9.82 -4.65 -5.61
N TRP A 238 -10.48 -5.74 -5.22
CA TRP A 238 -11.84 -6.04 -5.61
C TRP A 238 -12.81 -5.66 -4.50
N ALA A 239 -13.91 -4.99 -4.88
CA ALA A 239 -14.93 -4.50 -3.97
C ALA A 239 -14.34 -3.78 -2.75
N PRO A 240 -13.53 -2.72 -2.97
CA PRO A 240 -13.00 -1.91 -1.87
C PRO A 240 -14.14 -1.51 -0.93
N ALA A 241 -13.99 -1.78 0.37
CA ALA A 241 -15.11 -1.77 1.30
C ALA A 241 -15.56 -0.36 1.71
N THR A 242 -16.88 -0.17 1.75
CA THR A 242 -17.55 0.89 2.53
C THR A 242 -17.70 0.43 3.99
N PRO A 243 -17.30 1.23 5.01
CA PRO A 243 -16.90 2.64 4.93
C PRO A 243 -15.41 2.90 4.69
N THR A 244 -14.55 1.86 4.75
CA THR A 244 -13.09 2.01 4.81
C THR A 244 -12.47 2.89 3.74
N PHE A 245 -12.93 2.77 2.48
CA PHE A 245 -12.41 3.55 1.35
C PHE A 245 -13.42 4.55 0.77
N ALA A 246 -14.59 4.65 1.39
CA ALA A 246 -15.71 5.46 0.91
C ALA A 246 -15.68 6.91 1.40
N TYR A 247 -14.84 7.20 2.40
CA TYR A 247 -14.76 8.48 3.08
C TYR A 247 -13.30 8.91 3.22
N GLU A 248 -12.92 10.09 2.71
CA GLU A 248 -11.55 10.58 2.71
C GLU A 248 -11.22 11.44 3.95
N PRO A 249 -10.36 10.94 4.89
CA PRO A 249 -10.05 11.66 6.14
C PRO A 249 -9.33 13.00 5.94
N THR A 250 -8.68 13.22 4.80
CA THR A 250 -8.02 14.51 4.52
C THR A 250 -8.99 15.65 4.22
N ARG A 251 -10.26 15.35 3.92
CA ARG A 251 -11.32 16.37 3.69
C ARG A 251 -12.51 16.26 4.63
N LEU A 252 -12.73 15.10 5.26
CA LEU A 252 -13.83 14.84 6.19
C LEU A 252 -13.29 14.81 7.63
N SER A 253 -13.79 15.71 8.46
CA SER A 253 -13.47 15.77 9.88
C SER A 253 -13.96 14.52 10.62
N ALA A 254 -13.30 14.19 11.73
CA ALA A 254 -13.70 13.07 12.58
C ALA A 254 -15.16 13.16 13.05
N ALA A 255 -15.66 14.38 13.29
CA ALA A 255 -17.07 14.61 13.67
C ALA A 255 -18.03 14.28 12.52
N CYS A 256 -17.73 14.75 11.29
CA CYS A 256 -18.50 14.41 10.10
C CYS A 256 -18.54 12.89 9.86
N LEU A 257 -17.39 12.22 9.95
CA LEU A 257 -17.28 10.78 9.78
C LEU A 257 -18.06 10.00 10.85
N ALA A 258 -17.96 10.41 12.12
CA ALA A 258 -18.68 9.75 13.21
C ALA A 258 -20.20 9.87 13.04
N GLU A 259 -20.69 11.05 12.63
CA GLU A 259 -22.11 11.27 12.35
C GLU A 259 -22.58 10.41 11.17
N GLU A 260 -21.80 10.38 10.09
CA GLU A 260 -22.14 9.61 8.90
C GLU A 260 -22.16 8.09 9.17
N LEU A 261 -21.21 7.58 9.96
CA LEU A 261 -21.22 6.19 10.38
C LEU A 261 -22.44 5.86 11.24
N ARG A 262 -22.80 6.72 12.20
CA ARG A 262 -24.01 6.54 13.01
C ARG A 262 -25.26 6.54 12.12
N ARG A 263 -25.35 7.47 11.17
CA ARG A 263 -26.49 7.61 10.25
C ARG A 263 -26.66 6.40 9.33
N THR A 264 -25.56 5.89 8.76
CA THR A 264 -25.60 4.84 7.72
C THR A 264 -25.45 3.43 8.25
N LYS A 265 -24.72 3.23 9.35
CA LYS A 265 -24.43 1.92 9.92
C LYS A 265 -25.16 1.67 11.24
N GLY A 266 -25.60 2.73 11.92
CA GLY A 266 -26.25 2.64 13.23
C GLY A 266 -25.26 2.79 14.39
N GLU A 267 -25.78 2.69 15.60
CA GLU A 267 -24.96 2.69 16.82
C GLU A 267 -24.08 1.44 16.86
N SER A 268 -22.80 1.62 17.20
CA SER A 268 -21.84 0.53 17.25
C SER A 268 -20.92 0.63 18.46
N ARG A 269 -20.50 -0.54 18.96
CA ARG A 269 -19.58 -0.64 20.10
C ARG A 269 -18.68 -1.86 19.98
N GLN A 270 -17.49 -1.79 20.54
CA GLN A 270 -16.64 -2.96 20.66
C GLN A 270 -17.16 -3.87 21.78
N VAL A 271 -17.24 -5.16 21.48
CA VAL A 271 -17.65 -6.22 22.41
C VAL A 271 -16.68 -7.39 22.31
N ARG A 272 -16.80 -8.34 23.24
CA ARG A 272 -16.09 -9.61 23.16
C ARG A 272 -17.06 -10.71 22.70
N HIS A 273 -16.70 -11.44 21.65
CA HIS A 273 -17.46 -12.58 21.15
C HIS A 273 -16.60 -13.84 21.29
N GLY A 274 -16.92 -14.70 22.26
CA GLY A 274 -16.06 -15.81 22.63
C GLY A 274 -14.67 -15.34 23.05
N LYS A 275 -13.64 -15.72 22.28
CA LYS A 275 -12.24 -15.34 22.55
C LYS A 275 -11.75 -14.14 21.73
N GLU A 276 -12.51 -13.69 20.73
CA GLU A 276 -12.11 -12.59 19.84
C GLU A 276 -12.84 -11.28 20.16
N SER A 277 -12.25 -10.16 19.74
CA SER A 277 -12.89 -8.85 19.78
C SER A 277 -13.80 -8.70 18.57
N ALA A 278 -14.97 -8.09 18.76
CA ALA A 278 -15.94 -7.88 17.70
C ALA A 278 -16.50 -6.46 17.76
N LEU A 279 -16.96 -5.96 16.62
CA LEU A 279 -17.79 -4.78 16.52
C LEU A 279 -19.26 -5.20 16.52
N GLU A 280 -20.00 -4.85 17.56
CA GLU A 280 -21.45 -5.00 17.60
C GLU A 280 -22.09 -3.76 17.00
N VAL A 281 -22.99 -3.96 16.03
CA VAL A 281 -23.72 -2.89 15.34
C VAL A 281 -25.22 -3.14 15.51
N GLN A 282 -25.94 -2.13 16.00
CA GLN A 282 -27.39 -2.16 16.14
C GLN A 282 -28.04 -1.71 14.84
N HIS A 283 -28.68 -2.64 14.12
CA HIS A 283 -29.34 -2.35 12.85
C HIS A 283 -30.68 -3.06 12.75
N GLY A 284 -31.76 -2.30 12.50
CA GLY A 284 -33.11 -2.86 12.33
C GLY A 284 -33.61 -3.69 13.52
N GLY A 285 -33.22 -3.34 14.75
CA GLY A 285 -33.57 -4.08 15.98
C GLY A 285 -32.77 -5.37 16.20
N ARG A 286 -31.70 -5.62 15.44
CA ARG A 286 -30.80 -6.77 15.61
C ARG A 286 -29.37 -6.31 15.93
N SER A 287 -28.68 -7.06 16.78
CA SER A 287 -27.23 -6.99 16.94
C SER A 287 -26.54 -7.78 15.83
N LEU A 288 -25.79 -7.10 14.97
CA LEU A 288 -24.90 -7.73 14.00
C LEU A 288 -23.46 -7.66 14.52
N LEU A 289 -22.68 -8.73 14.30
CA LEU A 289 -21.27 -8.81 14.70
C LEU A 289 -20.36 -8.76 13.48
N PHE A 290 -19.32 -7.95 13.57
CA PHE A 290 -18.30 -7.80 12.54
C PHE A 290 -16.90 -7.85 13.17
N PRO A 291 -15.84 -8.00 12.36
CA PRO A 291 -14.49 -7.76 12.84
C PRO A 291 -14.37 -6.36 13.47
N PRO A 292 -13.53 -6.19 14.51
CA PRO A 292 -13.50 -4.97 15.33
C PRO A 292 -13.10 -3.72 14.53
N TRP A 293 -12.46 -3.95 13.38
CA TRP A 293 -11.95 -2.95 12.47
C TRP A 293 -12.86 -2.65 11.27
N LYS A 294 -14.07 -3.25 11.22
CA LYS A 294 -14.97 -3.13 10.06
C LYS A 294 -15.30 -1.69 9.67
N PHE A 295 -15.28 -0.76 10.64
CA PHE A 295 -15.54 0.67 10.43
C PHE A 295 -14.28 1.54 10.46
N ASP A 296 -13.08 0.96 10.42
CA ASP A 296 -11.85 1.74 10.25
C ASP A 296 -11.91 2.47 8.91
N ILE A 297 -11.83 3.79 8.95
CA ILE A 297 -11.78 4.65 7.76
C ILE A 297 -10.33 4.96 7.42
N ARG A 298 -9.94 4.64 6.18
CA ARG A 298 -8.62 4.91 5.61
C ARG A 298 -8.69 5.95 4.49
N GLY A 299 -9.75 5.92 3.71
CA GLY A 299 -9.98 6.80 2.55
C GLY A 299 -9.32 6.29 1.26
N PRO A 300 -9.81 6.76 0.10
CA PRO A 300 -9.28 6.36 -1.19
C PRO A 300 -7.84 6.83 -1.43
N LEU A 301 -7.38 7.94 -0.84
CA LEU A 301 -5.97 8.36 -1.03
C LEU A 301 -4.99 7.31 -0.52
N ALA A 302 -5.28 6.69 0.62
CA ALA A 302 -4.45 5.63 1.19
C ALA A 302 -4.39 4.42 0.24
N LEU A 303 -5.54 4.00 -0.31
CA LEU A 303 -5.61 2.91 -1.27
C LEU A 303 -4.86 3.23 -2.57
N LEU A 304 -5.08 4.41 -3.14
CA LEU A 304 -4.41 4.87 -4.37
C LEU A 304 -2.89 4.93 -4.18
N GLU A 305 -2.41 5.47 -3.07
CA GLU A 305 -0.97 5.53 -2.75
C GLU A 305 -0.37 4.13 -2.58
N LEU A 306 -1.06 3.24 -1.85
CA LEU A 306 -0.61 1.85 -1.70
C LEU A 306 -0.50 1.16 -3.06
N MET A 307 -1.52 1.29 -3.91
CA MET A 307 -1.52 0.66 -5.22
C MET A 307 -0.44 1.25 -6.14
N ALA A 308 -0.27 2.58 -6.17
CA ALA A 308 0.70 3.26 -7.03
C ALA A 308 2.15 2.97 -6.64
N THR A 309 2.41 2.82 -5.34
CA THR A 309 3.75 2.48 -4.81
C THR A 309 4.10 1.01 -5.07
N ARG A 310 3.09 0.13 -5.06
CA ARG A 310 3.27 -1.33 -5.21
C ARG A 310 3.12 -1.84 -6.63
N GLY A 311 2.45 -1.13 -7.52
CA GLY A 311 2.06 -1.62 -8.84
C GLY A 311 2.62 -0.79 -9.98
N ALA A 312 2.94 -1.44 -11.09
CA ALA A 312 3.13 -0.75 -12.37
C ALA A 312 1.78 -0.46 -13.06
N LEU A 313 0.79 -1.31 -12.82
CA LEU A 313 -0.62 -1.16 -13.19
C LEU A 313 -1.50 -1.40 -11.96
N CYS A 314 -2.55 -0.58 -11.78
CA CYS A 314 -3.51 -0.76 -10.69
C CYS A 314 -4.90 -1.04 -11.26
N VAL A 315 -5.61 -2.03 -10.69
CA VAL A 315 -6.98 -2.38 -11.10
C VAL A 315 -7.88 -2.38 -9.88
N LEU A 316 -8.95 -1.59 -9.94
CA LEU A 316 -10.04 -1.60 -8.98
C LEU A 316 -11.26 -2.23 -9.65
N GLY A 317 -11.76 -3.33 -9.12
CA GLY A 317 -12.89 -4.05 -9.70
C GLY A 317 -14.10 -4.09 -8.78
N ALA A 318 -15.31 -4.09 -9.35
CA ALA A 318 -16.57 -4.11 -8.60
C ALA A 318 -16.66 -3.01 -7.53
N VAL A 319 -16.24 -1.80 -7.89
CA VAL A 319 -16.25 -0.63 -6.99
C VAL A 319 -17.67 -0.11 -6.86
N ASP A 320 -18.19 -0.06 -5.64
CA ASP A 320 -19.51 0.51 -5.38
C ASP A 320 -19.55 2.02 -5.68
N SER A 321 -20.75 2.58 -5.85
CA SER A 321 -20.91 3.98 -6.25
C SER A 321 -20.29 4.96 -5.25
N GLN A 322 -20.38 4.72 -3.95
CA GLN A 322 -19.83 5.62 -2.94
C GLN A 322 -18.30 5.66 -3.04
N VAL A 323 -17.66 4.50 -3.05
CA VAL A 323 -16.20 4.40 -3.17
C VAL A 323 -15.72 4.94 -4.52
N PHE A 324 -16.48 4.70 -5.59
CA PHE A 324 -16.15 5.20 -6.93
C PHE A 324 -16.08 6.72 -6.97
N TRP A 325 -17.13 7.42 -6.53
CA TRP A 325 -17.16 8.88 -6.58
C TRP A 325 -16.14 9.51 -5.63
N GLU A 326 -15.94 8.92 -4.45
CA GLU A 326 -14.90 9.36 -3.54
C GLU A 326 -13.50 9.17 -4.15
N THR A 327 -13.25 8.05 -4.83
CA THR A 327 -11.99 7.79 -5.55
C THR A 327 -11.80 8.79 -6.70
N LEU A 328 -12.83 9.03 -7.51
CA LEU A 328 -12.78 10.04 -8.58
C LEU A 328 -12.48 11.43 -8.05
N SER A 329 -13.04 11.79 -6.89
CA SER A 329 -12.76 13.08 -6.28
C SER A 329 -11.25 13.28 -6.07
N GLN A 330 -10.49 12.22 -5.82
CA GLN A 330 -9.04 12.29 -5.64
C GLN A 330 -8.25 12.27 -6.95
N LEU A 331 -8.80 11.71 -8.02
CA LEU A 331 -8.16 11.58 -9.33
C LEU A 331 -8.30 12.82 -10.22
N ILE A 332 -9.31 13.65 -9.99
CA ILE A 332 -9.59 14.88 -10.76
C ILE A 332 -8.73 16.03 -10.23
N GLU A 333 -8.19 16.88 -11.11
CA GLU A 333 -7.37 18.04 -10.70
C GLU A 333 -8.20 19.06 -9.91
N ASP A 334 -9.38 19.43 -10.41
CA ASP A 334 -10.23 20.48 -9.84
C ASP A 334 -10.54 20.24 -8.34
N PRO A 335 -10.09 21.12 -7.42
CA PRO A 335 -10.32 20.93 -6.00
C PRO A 335 -11.79 21.08 -5.58
N ARG A 336 -12.66 21.65 -6.42
CA ARG A 336 -14.09 21.83 -6.12
C ARG A 336 -14.83 20.50 -5.99
N VAL A 337 -14.33 19.42 -6.61
CA VAL A 337 -14.92 18.08 -6.48
C VAL A 337 -14.55 17.41 -5.15
N ARG A 338 -13.72 18.06 -4.31
CA ARG A 338 -13.32 17.59 -2.97
C ARG A 338 -13.75 18.61 -1.88
N PRO A 339 -15.05 18.93 -1.76
CA PRO A 339 -15.52 19.84 -0.73
C PRO A 339 -15.19 19.31 0.67
N ARG A 340 -14.83 20.23 1.58
CA ARG A 340 -14.58 19.88 2.99
C ARG A 340 -15.89 19.55 3.70
N ASP A 341 -15.86 18.52 4.54
CA ASP A 341 -16.97 18.10 5.40
C ASP A 341 -18.32 17.86 4.69
N LEU A 342 -18.30 17.59 3.38
CA LEU A 342 -19.49 17.22 2.61
C LEU A 342 -19.41 15.74 2.22
N ILE A 343 -20.31 14.92 2.76
CA ILE A 343 -20.45 13.53 2.31
C ILE A 343 -21.00 13.54 0.88
N LEU A 344 -20.29 12.90 -0.06
CA LEU A 344 -20.79 12.74 -1.43
C LEU A 344 -21.97 11.79 -1.42
N SER A 345 -23.06 12.16 -2.05
CA SER A 345 -24.29 11.39 -2.13
C SER A 345 -24.97 11.57 -3.48
N ALA A 346 -25.90 10.67 -3.83
CA ALA A 346 -26.67 10.79 -5.07
C ALA A 346 -27.33 12.17 -5.26
N GLN A 347 -27.67 12.88 -4.18
CA GLN A 347 -28.28 14.21 -4.27
C GLN A 347 -27.30 15.31 -4.67
N ASN A 348 -26.04 15.28 -4.19
CA ASN A 348 -25.08 16.37 -4.41
C ASN A 348 -24.05 16.08 -5.49
N LEU A 349 -23.90 14.82 -5.92
CA LEU A 349 -22.97 14.44 -6.99
C LEU A 349 -23.14 15.24 -8.30
N PRO A 350 -24.38 15.52 -8.80
CA PRO A 350 -24.55 16.33 -10.00
C PRO A 350 -23.98 17.74 -9.86
N GLU A 351 -24.15 18.37 -8.68
CA GLU A 351 -23.65 19.71 -8.41
C GLU A 351 -22.13 19.72 -8.24
N VAL A 352 -21.58 18.75 -7.51
CA VAL A 352 -20.14 18.68 -7.20
C VAL A 352 -19.30 18.34 -8.43
N PHE A 353 -19.76 17.41 -9.29
CA PHE A 353 -18.99 16.90 -10.43
C PHE A 353 -19.47 17.45 -11.78
N GLY A 354 -20.63 18.11 -11.85
CA GLY A 354 -21.16 18.75 -13.04
C GLY A 354 -21.23 17.82 -14.26
N GLU A 355 -20.67 18.27 -15.38
CA GLU A 355 -20.68 17.53 -16.64
C GLU A 355 -19.98 16.16 -16.53
N THR A 356 -18.97 16.02 -15.67
CA THR A 356 -18.30 14.73 -15.43
C THR A 356 -19.29 13.71 -14.86
N TYR A 357 -20.16 14.12 -13.94
CA TYR A 357 -21.20 13.26 -13.41
C TYR A 357 -22.19 12.82 -14.49
N HIS A 358 -22.65 13.75 -15.33
CA HIS A 358 -23.64 13.45 -16.35
C HIS A 358 -23.09 12.49 -17.42
N LYS A 359 -21.85 12.70 -17.89
CA LYS A 359 -21.21 11.83 -18.88
C LYS A 359 -20.98 10.42 -18.34
N LEU A 360 -20.47 10.29 -17.11
CA LEU A 360 -20.26 8.98 -16.48
C LEU A 360 -21.58 8.28 -16.17
N SER A 361 -22.59 9.00 -15.66
CA SER A 361 -23.91 8.44 -15.36
C SER A 361 -24.64 7.95 -16.60
N ALA A 362 -24.37 8.55 -17.76
CA ALA A 362 -24.89 8.13 -19.06
C ALA A 362 -24.09 6.98 -19.70
N LEU A 363 -22.93 6.60 -19.15
CA LEU A 363 -22.13 5.50 -19.68
C LEU A 363 -22.94 4.18 -19.56
N PRO A 364 -23.15 3.45 -20.67
CA PRO A 364 -23.89 2.19 -20.64
C PRO A 364 -23.07 1.11 -19.89
N ILE A 365 -23.76 0.07 -19.41
CA ILE A 365 -23.09 -1.12 -18.87
C ILE A 365 -22.21 -1.73 -19.98
N GLY A 366 -20.96 -2.05 -19.65
CA GLY A 366 -19.92 -2.46 -20.60
C GLY A 366 -19.19 -1.29 -21.27
N GLY A 367 -19.73 -0.07 -21.17
CA GLY A 367 -19.11 1.14 -21.68
C GLY A 367 -17.81 1.49 -20.97
N SER A 368 -16.94 2.21 -21.68
CA SER A 368 -15.61 2.63 -21.22
C SER A 368 -15.31 4.06 -21.65
N CYS A 369 -14.55 4.80 -20.85
CA CYS A 369 -13.98 6.09 -21.23
C CYS A 369 -12.65 6.35 -20.49
N LEU A 370 -11.82 7.24 -21.04
CA LEU A 370 -10.70 7.81 -20.28
C LEU A 370 -11.22 8.98 -19.45
N LEU A 371 -10.81 9.05 -18.18
CA LEU A 371 -11.19 10.19 -17.32
C LEU A 371 -10.63 11.51 -17.87
N SER A 372 -9.46 11.47 -18.52
CA SER A 372 -8.82 12.62 -19.17
C SER A 372 -9.66 13.23 -20.30
N ASP A 373 -10.55 12.45 -20.93
CA ASP A 373 -11.47 12.95 -21.96
C ASP A 373 -12.63 13.75 -21.35
N LEU A 374 -12.85 13.60 -20.04
CA LEU A 374 -13.92 14.25 -19.29
C LEU A 374 -13.41 15.46 -18.51
N THR A 375 -12.25 15.33 -17.88
CA THR A 375 -11.69 16.34 -16.96
C THR A 375 -10.19 16.13 -16.73
N PRO A 376 -9.40 17.19 -16.46
CA PRO A 376 -7.98 17.04 -16.19
C PRO A 376 -7.67 16.13 -14.99
N LEU A 377 -6.67 15.25 -15.17
CA LEU A 377 -6.16 14.39 -14.10
C LEU A 377 -5.31 15.17 -13.11
N ARG A 378 -5.40 14.77 -11.84
CA ARG A 378 -4.64 15.36 -10.75
C ARG A 378 -3.14 15.14 -10.95
N ARG A 379 -2.36 16.22 -10.92
CA ARG A 379 -0.91 16.18 -11.19
C ARG A 379 -0.06 15.79 -9.99
N ALA A 380 -0.55 16.05 -8.78
CA ALA A 380 0.16 15.78 -7.54
C ALA A 380 -0.79 15.23 -6.48
N PHE A 381 -0.41 14.10 -5.89
CA PHE A 381 -1.13 13.46 -4.80
C PHE A 381 -0.42 13.71 -3.47
N PRO A 382 -1.17 14.05 -2.41
CA PRO A 382 -0.61 14.08 -1.07
C PRO A 382 -0.25 12.65 -0.66
N SER A 383 0.89 12.50 0.02
CA SER A 383 1.23 11.24 0.68
C SER A 383 0.54 11.20 2.03
N VAL A 384 -0.24 10.15 2.25
CA VAL A 384 -1.00 9.87 3.47
C VAL A 384 -0.51 8.60 4.18
N LEU A 385 0.29 7.77 3.49
CA LEU A 385 0.98 6.62 4.08
C LEU A 385 2.34 7.03 4.66
N ARG A 386 2.65 6.56 5.87
CA ARG A 386 3.95 6.77 6.48
C ARG A 386 4.96 5.80 5.89
N THR A 387 5.93 6.29 5.12
CA THR A 387 7.07 5.47 4.69
C THR A 387 8.14 5.41 5.78
N PRO A 388 8.74 4.24 6.09
CA PRO A 388 9.78 4.08 7.12
C PRO A 388 11.01 4.99 6.94
N ALA A 389 11.26 5.49 5.73
CA ALA A 389 12.39 6.36 5.40
C ALA A 389 12.02 7.85 5.22
N GLY A 390 10.77 8.25 5.51
CA GLY A 390 10.28 9.63 5.32
C GLY A 390 10.30 10.14 3.86
N ARG A 391 10.69 9.31 2.89
CA ARG A 391 10.68 9.65 1.46
C ARG A 391 9.31 9.32 0.89
N THR A 392 8.49 10.36 0.79
CA THR A 392 7.25 10.32 0.03
C THR A 392 7.61 10.32 -1.46
N ALA A 393 7.42 9.18 -2.13
CA ALA A 393 7.56 9.14 -3.58
C ALA A 393 6.35 9.87 -4.18
N ALA A 394 6.58 11.08 -4.68
CA ALA A 394 5.55 11.79 -5.40
C ALA A 394 5.12 10.96 -6.61
N TYR A 395 3.82 10.74 -6.76
CA TYR A 395 3.24 9.95 -7.83
C TYR A 395 2.09 10.70 -8.48
N ARG A 396 1.79 10.34 -9.72
CA ARG A 396 0.57 10.73 -10.44
C ARG A 396 0.05 9.53 -11.22
N PHE A 397 -1.17 9.66 -11.74
CA PHE A 397 -1.71 8.69 -12.70
C PHE A 397 -1.64 9.29 -14.08
N ARG A 398 -0.90 8.63 -14.98
CA ARG A 398 -0.77 9.00 -16.38
C ARG A 398 -2.11 8.86 -17.11
N GLN A 399 -2.80 7.76 -16.81
CA GLN A 399 -4.08 7.41 -17.40
C GLN A 399 -4.99 6.76 -16.35
N VAL A 400 -6.27 7.05 -16.48
CA VAL A 400 -7.37 6.44 -15.71
C VAL A 400 -8.46 6.04 -16.70
N THR A 401 -8.63 4.73 -16.89
CA THR A 401 -9.73 4.18 -17.67
C THR A 401 -10.86 3.77 -16.72
N ILE A 402 -12.07 4.23 -17.03
CA ILE A 402 -13.29 3.94 -16.26
C ILE A 402 -14.19 3.07 -17.12
N GLN A 403 -14.71 2.00 -16.53
CA GLN A 403 -15.70 1.13 -17.15
C GLN A 403 -16.87 0.91 -16.21
N ARG A 404 -18.07 0.76 -16.78
CA ARG A 404 -19.27 0.47 -16.01
C ARG A 404 -19.63 -1.00 -16.10
N GLY A 405 -19.78 -1.66 -14.95
CA GLY A 405 -20.13 -3.07 -14.83
C GLY A 405 -19.29 -3.81 -13.79
N ALA A 406 -19.84 -4.91 -13.29
CA ALA A 406 -19.16 -5.78 -12.32
C ALA A 406 -18.29 -6.85 -13.00
N LEU A 407 -18.73 -7.33 -14.17
CA LEU A 407 -18.13 -8.45 -14.89
C LEU A 407 -17.87 -8.02 -16.34
N PHE A 408 -16.77 -8.52 -16.89
CA PHE A 408 -16.37 -8.30 -18.27
C PHE A 408 -15.92 -9.63 -18.85
N GLU A 409 -16.27 -9.90 -20.11
CA GLU A 409 -15.90 -11.13 -20.78
C GLU A 409 -14.39 -11.32 -20.81
N GLY A 410 -13.95 -12.55 -20.56
CA GLY A 410 -12.53 -12.91 -20.56
C GLY A 410 -11.70 -12.29 -19.43
N ARG A 411 -12.31 -11.59 -18.46
CA ARG A 411 -11.59 -11.03 -17.32
C ARG A 411 -11.85 -11.83 -16.04
N PRO A 412 -10.80 -12.13 -15.25
CA PRO A 412 -10.98 -12.75 -13.94
C PRO A 412 -11.74 -11.81 -13.01
N ALA A 413 -12.63 -12.36 -12.18
CA ALA A 413 -13.48 -11.58 -11.28
C ALA A 413 -13.60 -12.24 -9.90
N SER A 414 -13.92 -11.42 -8.88
CA SER A 414 -14.22 -11.94 -7.54
C SER A 414 -15.66 -12.46 -7.44
N SER A 415 -15.93 -13.29 -6.43
CA SER A 415 -17.27 -13.77 -6.12
C SER A 415 -18.20 -12.62 -5.72
N THR A 416 -17.68 -11.58 -5.06
CA THR A 416 -18.43 -10.34 -4.80
C THR A 416 -18.85 -9.66 -6.11
N ALA A 417 -17.96 -9.56 -7.11
CA ALA A 417 -18.31 -9.02 -8.43
C ALA A 417 -19.47 -9.79 -9.09
N ARG A 418 -19.47 -11.12 -8.96
CA ARG A 418 -20.55 -11.97 -9.49
C ARG A 418 -21.88 -11.79 -8.76
N ARG A 419 -21.85 -11.49 -7.46
CA ARG A 419 -23.07 -11.26 -6.65
C ARG A 419 -23.81 -9.98 -7.02
N PHE A 420 -23.13 -8.96 -7.57
CA PHE A 420 -23.79 -7.71 -8.00
C PHE A 420 -24.90 -7.95 -9.03
N GLN A 421 -24.81 -8.98 -9.88
CA GLN A 421 -25.88 -9.31 -10.83
C GLN A 421 -27.21 -9.68 -10.14
N GLY A 422 -27.15 -10.17 -8.90
CA GLY A 422 -28.34 -10.54 -8.11
C GLY A 422 -28.82 -9.45 -7.16
N MET A 423 -28.16 -8.28 -7.10
CA MET A 423 -28.49 -7.21 -6.17
C MET A 423 -29.36 -6.16 -6.88
N ALA A 424 -30.69 -6.32 -6.83
CA ALA A 424 -31.64 -5.47 -7.55
C ALA A 424 -31.63 -4.00 -7.11
N GLU A 425 -31.25 -3.73 -5.85
CA GLU A 425 -31.22 -2.39 -5.26
C GLU A 425 -29.88 -1.67 -5.48
N GLU A 426 -28.86 -2.38 -5.97
CA GLU A 426 -27.51 -1.82 -6.15
C GLU A 426 -27.31 -1.31 -7.57
N THR A 427 -26.72 -0.12 -7.69
CA THR A 427 -26.30 0.40 -8.99
C THR A 427 -25.19 -0.49 -9.57
N PRO A 428 -25.14 -0.69 -10.91
CA PRO A 428 -24.04 -1.40 -11.53
C PRO A 428 -22.69 -0.80 -11.09
N PRO A 429 -21.76 -1.61 -10.55
CA PRO A 429 -20.53 -1.10 -9.99
C PRO A 429 -19.56 -0.67 -11.09
N TRP A 430 -18.44 -0.11 -10.67
CA TRP A 430 -17.42 0.44 -11.55
C TRP A 430 -16.17 -0.43 -11.59
N PHE A 431 -15.41 -0.27 -12.66
CA PHE A 431 -14.10 -0.88 -12.84
C PHE A 431 -13.13 0.20 -13.30
N LEU A 432 -12.00 0.34 -12.60
CA LEU A 432 -10.98 1.32 -12.92
C LEU A 432 -9.66 0.63 -13.22
N THR A 433 -9.00 1.11 -14.28
CA THR A 433 -7.61 0.77 -14.58
C THR A 433 -6.78 2.05 -14.50
N LEU A 434 -5.76 2.05 -13.65
CA LEU A 434 -4.94 3.22 -13.35
C LEU A 434 -3.48 2.93 -13.68
N VAL A 435 -2.83 3.83 -14.43
CA VAL A 435 -1.40 3.71 -14.78
C VAL A 435 -0.60 4.70 -13.92
N PRO A 436 -0.02 4.24 -12.79
CA PRO A 436 0.81 5.09 -11.94
C PRO A 436 2.15 5.40 -12.60
N GLU A 437 2.67 6.59 -12.34
CA GLU A 437 4.03 6.97 -12.69
C GLU A 437 4.63 7.92 -11.65
N PRO A 438 5.97 7.98 -11.54
CA PRO A 438 6.62 9.00 -10.72
C PRO A 438 6.17 10.40 -11.14
N ALA A 439 5.82 11.24 -10.18
CA ALA A 439 5.57 12.64 -10.48
C ALA A 439 6.91 13.30 -10.85
N PRO A 440 6.97 14.13 -11.90
CA PRO A 440 8.18 14.88 -12.23
C PRO A 440 8.58 15.74 -11.03
N THR A 441 9.87 15.69 -10.65
CA THR A 441 10.43 16.66 -9.71
C THR A 441 10.37 18.03 -10.37
N ALA A 442 9.59 18.94 -9.76
CA ALA A 442 9.42 20.32 -10.20
C ALA A 442 10.74 21.10 -10.14
#